data_AF-A0A550GQN5-F1
#
_entry.id   AF-A0A550GQN5-F1
#
_cell.length_a   1.000
_cell.length_b   1.000
_cell.length_c   1.000
_cell.angle_alpha   90.00
_cell.angle_beta   90.00
_cell.angle_gamma   90.00
#
_symmetry.space_group_name_H-M   'P 1'
#
loop_
_entity.id
_entity.type
_entity.pdbx_description
1 polymer ?
#
loop_
_entity_poly.entity_id
_entity_poly.type
_entity_poly.pdbx_seq_one_letter_code
_entity_poly.pdbx_strand_id
1 'polypeptide(L)'
;MDISDLRDGMKRVNVVAKVVEKNESRQVNSKYKDETYTVADFIIEDNTGSIKLTLWNEQIDQVEVNNTVKIDNGYVTSFRGEIQLNVGKYGTLSVE
;
A
#
# COMPACT_ATOMS: atom_id res chain seq x y z
N MET A 1 -8.90 -1.95 11.21
CA MET A 1 -9.68 -2.94 10.44
C MET A 1 -8.72 -4.05 10.12
N ASP A 2 -9.19 -5.28 10.19
CA ASP A 2 -8.38 -6.47 10.02
C ASP A 2 -8.17 -6.74 8.53
N ILE A 3 -6.99 -7.20 8.14
CA ILE A 3 -6.65 -7.45 6.73
C ILE A 3 -7.59 -8.50 6.13
N SER A 4 -7.96 -9.52 6.89
CA SER A 4 -8.87 -10.59 6.44
C SER A 4 -10.26 -10.09 6.01
N ASP A 5 -10.68 -8.90 6.47
CA ASP A 5 -11.96 -8.29 6.12
C ASP A 5 -11.90 -7.41 4.87
N LEU A 6 -10.69 -7.10 4.37
CA LEU A 6 -10.53 -6.22 3.22
C LEU A 6 -11.03 -6.87 1.93
N ARG A 7 -11.83 -6.12 1.16
CA ARG A 7 -12.42 -6.54 -0.11
C ARG A 7 -12.21 -5.46 -1.16
N ASP A 8 -12.21 -5.88 -2.43
CA ASP A 8 -12.10 -4.97 -3.56
C ASP A 8 -13.16 -3.86 -3.50
N GLY A 9 -12.73 -2.63 -3.84
CA GLY A 9 -13.60 -1.46 -3.87
C GLY A 9 -13.86 -0.80 -2.52
N MET A 10 -13.36 -1.36 -1.40
CA MET A 10 -13.46 -0.72 -0.09
C MET A 10 -12.68 0.61 -0.04
N LYS A 11 -13.24 1.58 0.67
CA LYS A 11 -12.68 2.93 0.84
C LYS A 11 -12.73 3.32 2.31
N ARG A 12 -11.94 4.33 2.70
CA ARG A 12 -11.82 4.80 4.10
C ARG A 12 -11.40 3.67 5.04
N VAL A 13 -10.50 2.81 4.56
CA VAL A 13 -9.98 1.70 5.36
C VAL A 13 -8.81 2.18 6.21
N ASN A 14 -8.81 1.79 7.48
CA ASN A 14 -7.74 2.08 8.42
C ASN A 14 -7.09 0.77 8.86
N VAL A 15 -5.79 0.63 8.63
CA VAL A 15 -5.04 -0.62 8.81
C VAL A 15 -3.75 -0.32 9.57
N VAL A 16 -3.41 -1.18 10.53
CA VAL A 16 -2.10 -1.20 11.19
C VAL A 16 -1.53 -2.58 10.95
N ALA A 17 -0.34 -2.66 10.36
CA ALA A 17 0.24 -3.92 9.93
C ALA A 17 1.77 -3.85 9.90
N LYS A 18 2.43 -5.00 10.06
CA LYS A 18 3.88 -5.13 9.97
C LYS A 18 4.28 -5.36 8.52
N VAL A 19 5.35 -4.70 8.07
CA VAL A 19 5.95 -4.95 6.76
C VAL A 19 6.81 -6.20 6.83
N VAL A 20 6.50 -7.19 6.00
CA VAL A 20 7.25 -8.45 5.92
C VAL A 20 8.09 -8.56 4.65
N GLU A 21 7.73 -7.83 3.60
CA GLU A 21 8.45 -7.85 2.33
C GLU A 21 8.40 -6.49 1.64
N LYS A 22 9.52 -6.11 1.01
CA LYS A 22 9.68 -4.90 0.17
C LYS A 22 10.21 -5.36 -1.19
N ASN A 23 9.37 -5.28 -2.23
CA ASN A 23 9.80 -5.63 -3.58
C ASN A 23 10.58 -4.49 -4.24
N GLU A 24 11.31 -4.84 -5.30
CA GLU A 24 12.00 -3.87 -6.13
C GLU A 24 11.05 -2.82 -6.70
N SER A 25 11.49 -1.57 -6.68
CA SER A 25 10.75 -0.48 -7.26
C SER A 25 10.85 -0.51 -8.78
N ARG A 26 9.77 -0.06 -9.44
CA ARG A 26 9.69 0.04 -10.90
C ARG A 26 9.19 1.42 -11.30
N GLN A 27 9.62 1.87 -12.47
CA GLN A 27 9.12 3.11 -13.05
C GLN A 27 7.83 2.88 -13.83
N VAL A 28 6.89 3.81 -13.70
CA VAL A 28 5.63 3.83 -14.45
C VAL A 28 5.38 5.22 -15.00
N ASN A 29 5.06 5.31 -16.30
CA ASN A 29 4.72 6.58 -16.92
C ASN A 29 3.26 6.94 -16.66
N SER A 30 3.02 8.19 -16.30
CA SER A 30 1.68 8.72 -16.14
C SER A 30 0.91 8.66 -17.45
N LYS A 31 -0.38 8.32 -17.37
CA LYS A 31 -1.28 8.35 -18.54
C LYS A 31 -1.81 9.74 -18.84
N TYR A 32 -1.72 10.67 -17.89
CA TYR A 32 -2.37 11.98 -17.96
C TYR A 32 -1.38 13.14 -18.01
N LYS A 33 -0.11 12.87 -17.73
CA LYS A 33 0.95 13.85 -17.66
C LYS A 33 2.23 13.29 -18.28
N ASP A 34 3.12 14.17 -18.68
CA ASP A 34 4.50 13.80 -19.05
C ASP A 34 5.37 13.69 -17.78
N GLU A 35 4.97 12.78 -16.88
CA GLU A 35 5.63 12.52 -15.60
C GLU A 35 5.86 11.01 -15.45
N THR A 36 7.01 10.63 -14.93
CA THR A 36 7.33 9.25 -14.52
C THR A 36 7.25 9.15 -13.00
N TYR A 37 6.59 8.11 -12.50
CA TYR A 37 6.52 7.78 -11.08
C TYR A 37 7.29 6.51 -10.79
N THR A 38 7.73 6.39 -9.54
CA THR A 38 8.27 5.15 -9.01
C THR A 38 7.20 4.48 -8.17
N VAL A 39 7.02 3.17 -8.33
CA VAL A 39 6.07 2.38 -7.55
C VAL A 39 6.76 1.11 -7.05
N ALA A 40 6.47 0.73 -5.82
CA ALA A 40 6.91 -0.54 -5.25
C ALA A 40 5.77 -1.22 -4.51
N ASP A 41 5.77 -2.54 -4.53
CA ASP A 41 4.79 -3.37 -3.86
C ASP A 41 5.40 -3.99 -2.60
N PHE A 42 4.71 -3.84 -1.49
CA PHE A 42 5.11 -4.38 -0.19
C PHE A 42 4.11 -5.44 0.24
N ILE A 43 4.56 -6.40 1.03
CA ILE A 43 3.65 -7.30 1.75
C ILE A 43 3.58 -6.84 3.19
N ILE A 44 2.37 -6.55 3.65
CA ILE A 44 2.08 -6.21 5.04
C ILE A 44 1.19 -7.30 5.65
N GLU A 45 1.41 -7.60 6.93
CA GLU A 45 0.63 -8.58 7.66
C GLU A 45 0.12 -8.04 9.00
N ASP A 46 -1.03 -8.54 9.41
CA ASP A 46 -1.54 -8.48 10.76
C ASP A 46 -1.86 -9.90 11.25
N ASN A 47 -2.47 -10.01 12.43
CA ASN A 47 -2.80 -11.31 13.02
C ASN A 47 -3.87 -12.10 12.23
N THR A 48 -4.51 -11.50 11.24
CA THR A 48 -5.64 -12.05 10.49
C THR A 48 -5.29 -12.42 9.05
N GLY A 49 -4.25 -11.81 8.47
CA GLY A 49 -3.79 -12.13 7.14
C GLY A 49 -2.75 -11.16 6.60
N SER A 50 -2.47 -11.28 5.31
CA SER A 50 -1.54 -10.40 4.59
C SER A 50 -2.19 -9.80 3.36
N ILE A 51 -1.73 -8.61 2.98
CA ILE A 51 -2.18 -7.90 1.78
C ILE A 51 -1.01 -7.17 1.13
N LYS A 52 -1.10 -6.98 -0.18
CA LYS A 52 -0.18 -6.12 -0.91
C LYS A 52 -0.46 -4.65 -0.61
N LEU A 53 0.57 -3.90 -0.26
CA LEU A 53 0.54 -2.44 -0.12
C LEU A 53 1.33 -1.82 -1.27
N THR A 54 0.69 -0.98 -2.08
CA THR A 54 1.35 -0.28 -3.18
C THR A 54 1.70 1.15 -2.76
N LEU A 55 3.01 1.46 -2.76
CA LEU A 55 3.55 2.78 -2.38
C LEU A 55 4.19 3.47 -3.58
N TRP A 56 4.15 4.80 -3.56
CA TRP A 56 4.57 5.65 -4.67
C TRP A 56 5.66 6.63 -4.25
N ASN A 57 6.61 6.87 -5.16
CA ASN A 57 7.66 7.87 -5.04
C ASN A 57 8.35 7.83 -3.66
N GLU A 58 8.38 8.95 -2.94
CA GLU A 58 9.08 9.13 -1.66
C GLU A 58 8.49 8.28 -0.53
N GLN A 59 7.28 7.71 -0.68
CA GLN A 59 6.71 6.80 0.31
C GLN A 59 7.48 5.48 0.37
N ILE A 60 8.11 5.07 -0.73
CA ILE A 60 8.85 3.81 -0.85
C ILE A 60 10.06 3.81 0.08
N ASP A 61 10.73 4.97 0.17
CA ASP A 61 11.94 5.14 0.97
C ASP A 61 11.65 5.34 2.46
N GLN A 62 10.40 5.61 2.82
CA GLN A 62 9.97 5.75 4.22
C GLN A 62 9.72 4.42 4.91
N VAL A 63 9.56 3.34 4.14
CA VAL A 63 9.11 2.04 4.64
C VAL A 63 10.18 0.97 4.40
N GLU A 64 10.56 0.28 5.46
CA GLU A 64 11.47 -0.85 5.43
C GLU A 64 10.84 -2.11 6.01
N VAL A 65 11.43 -3.26 5.67
CA VAL A 65 11.03 -4.55 6.24
C VAL A 65 11.19 -4.50 7.76
N ASN A 66 10.21 -5.06 8.47
CA ASN A 66 10.03 -5.01 9.92
C ASN A 66 9.44 -3.73 10.50
N ASN A 67 9.22 -2.67 9.72
CA ASN A 67 8.45 -1.53 10.24
C ASN A 67 7.00 -1.92 10.53
N THR A 68 6.39 -1.19 11.47
CA THR A 68 4.93 -1.18 11.59
C THR A 68 4.42 0.04 10.84
N VAL A 69 3.51 -0.18 9.90
CA VAL A 69 2.88 0.90 9.15
C VAL A 69 1.44 1.09 9.60
N LYS A 70 1.05 2.36 9.72
CA LYS A 70 -0.33 2.77 9.93
C LYS A 70 -0.82 3.50 8.69
N ILE A 71 -1.93 3.01 8.16
CA ILE A 71 -2.62 3.57 7.00
C ILE A 71 -3.96 4.07 7.47
N ASP A 72 -4.19 5.38 7.34
CA ASP A 72 -5.49 5.99 7.61
C ASP A 72 -6.10 6.49 6.29
N ASN A 73 -7.40 6.24 6.13
CA ASN A 73 -8.18 6.61 4.95
C ASN A 73 -7.61 6.04 3.63
N GLY A 74 -7.18 4.77 3.68
CA GLY A 74 -6.76 4.01 2.51
C GLY A 74 -7.94 3.52 1.67
N TYR A 75 -7.61 2.84 0.57
CA TYR A 75 -8.59 2.20 -0.32
C TYR A 75 -8.03 0.90 -0.91
N VAL A 76 -8.93 -0.04 -1.18
CA VAL A 76 -8.60 -1.35 -1.75
C VAL A 76 -9.02 -1.37 -3.21
N THR A 77 -8.09 -1.80 -4.07
CA THR A 77 -8.36 -2.05 -5.49
C THR A 77 -7.82 -3.39 -5.90
N SER A 78 -8.27 -3.89 -7.03
CA SER A 78 -7.72 -5.09 -7.65
C SER A 78 -6.91 -4.72 -8.87
N PHE A 79 -5.71 -5.27 -8.97
CA PHE A 79 -4.87 -5.17 -10.16
C PHE A 79 -4.48 -6.58 -10.61
N ARG A 80 -4.84 -6.92 -11.85
CA ARG A 80 -4.59 -8.25 -12.44
C ARG A 80 -5.11 -9.42 -11.58
N GLY A 81 -6.23 -9.22 -10.89
CA GLY A 81 -6.86 -10.25 -10.05
C GLY A 81 -6.35 -10.31 -8.61
N GLU A 82 -5.38 -9.47 -8.23
CA GLU A 82 -4.88 -9.39 -6.86
C GLU A 82 -5.37 -8.13 -6.17
N ILE A 83 -5.90 -8.27 -4.95
CA ILE A 83 -6.28 -7.14 -4.12
C ILE A 83 -5.03 -6.45 -3.55
N GLN A 84 -5.09 -5.13 -3.50
CA GLN A 84 -4.01 -4.29 -3.02
C GLN A 84 -4.56 -3.08 -2.26
N LEU A 85 -3.94 -2.81 -1.12
CA LEU A 85 -4.17 -1.62 -0.32
C LEU A 85 -3.34 -0.46 -0.88
N ASN A 86 -3.97 0.70 -0.96
CA ASN A 86 -3.38 1.92 -1.50
C ASN A 86 -3.64 3.09 -0.56
N VAL A 87 -2.72 4.05 -0.55
CA VAL A 87 -2.89 5.32 0.17
C VAL A 87 -3.32 6.38 -0.85
N GLY A 88 -4.51 6.94 -0.65
CA GLY A 88 -5.06 7.96 -1.55
C GLY A 88 -4.54 9.37 -1.24
N LYS A 89 -4.91 10.35 -2.07
CA LYS A 89 -4.59 11.78 -1.87
C LYS A 89 -4.96 12.31 -0.47
N TYR A 90 -6.03 11.78 0.13
CA TYR A 90 -6.52 12.15 1.45
C TYR A 90 -6.22 11.10 2.52
N GLY A 91 -5.44 10.08 2.16
CA GLY A 91 -4.95 9.08 3.09
C GLY A 91 -3.58 9.46 3.62
N THR A 92 -3.22 8.88 4.76
CA THR A 92 -1.90 9.06 5.37
C THR A 92 -1.24 7.72 5.60
N LEU A 93 0.07 7.70 5.41
CA LEU A 93 0.96 6.62 5.80
C LEU A 93 1.82 7.13 6.95
N SER A 94 1.92 6.36 8.02
CA SER A 94 2.84 6.61 9.13
C SER A 94 3.62 5.34 9.42
N VAL A 95 4.87 5.50 9.84
CA VAL A 95 5.83 4.41 10.04
C VAL A 95 6.35 4.49 11.47
N GLU A 96 6.34 3.35 12.15
CA GLU A 96 6.89 3.13 13.50
C GLU A 96 8.04 2.12 13.47
#